data_AF-A0A0V0QPC2-F1
#
_entry.id   AF-A0A0V0QPC2-F1
#
_cell.length_a   1.000
_cell.length_b   1.000
_cell.length_c   1.000
_cell.angle_alpha   90.00
_cell.angle_beta   90.00
_cell.angle_gamma   90.00
#
_symmetry.space_group_name_H-M   'P 1'
#
loop_
_entity.id
_entity.type
_entity.pdbx_description
1 polymer ?
#
loop_
_entity_poly.entity_id
_entity_poly.type
_entity_poly.pdbx_seq_one_letter_code
_entity_poly.pdbx_strand_id
1 'polypeptide(L)'
;MSVVLRLQNHGFKNHPYWQIIAPQYIVAAPKYSKLSGKYLEQVGYWIPRKGKTFDRQIIINKHRAQYWLAMGAEPTPKVAKFLNHVDMWPSPKDLSLLRSSETDDIKNSDNIKDVQSEIEKLKEKLNEINGDLTKLDETKQTLIVNRINDLYKSAKEFNAEYNGGNIKQRLDSLKIQQKFEGFQNLVKEHQQMMRPISRDEFKMYLMQEGKFNEIKAETLTRQTFRTSRDQGLQVLRQHAYELIQPKVEFQNIEELLQKKAMELDDKTYVPASKPVTPFPNLSTYDAEDYYEIPKMVDPYASQNKPYDLPNINDVHIPVKEVKLRHTPKNVKGRKRPPRLSKTKLFNHHMYEVFSTYVNRQNNGVERKNLFKGLHIPQYALQQFKITDLQNIEY
;
A
#
# COMPACT_ATOMS: atom_id res chain seq x y z
N MET A 1 50.62 -24.28 -5.20
CA MET A 1 50.21 -22.85 -5.12
C MET A 1 49.09 -22.72 -4.10
N SER A 2 49.22 -21.84 -3.11
CA SER A 2 48.15 -21.60 -2.12
C SER A 2 47.08 -20.65 -2.69
N VAL A 3 45.81 -20.98 -2.45
CA VAL A 3 44.62 -20.18 -2.81
C VAL A 3 44.25 -19.28 -1.64
N VAL A 4 43.94 -18.02 -1.92
CA VAL A 4 43.58 -17.01 -0.92
C VAL A 4 42.25 -16.38 -1.29
N LEU A 5 41.40 -16.13 -0.29
CA LEU A 5 40.20 -15.32 -0.44
C LEU A 5 40.53 -13.85 -0.14
N ARG A 6 40.47 -13.00 -1.18
CA ARG A 6 40.87 -11.59 -1.10
C ARG A 6 39.90 -10.66 -1.80
N LEU A 7 40.03 -9.37 -1.54
CA LEU A 7 39.27 -8.32 -2.21
C LEU A 7 39.95 -7.85 -3.49
N GLN A 8 39.17 -7.71 -4.57
CA GLN A 8 39.61 -7.15 -5.83
C GLN A 8 38.79 -5.91 -6.19
N ASN A 9 39.47 -4.79 -6.47
CA ASN A 9 38.83 -3.53 -6.81
C ASN A 9 38.34 -3.53 -8.27
N HIS A 10 37.03 -3.44 -8.47
CA HIS A 10 36.39 -3.29 -9.79
C HIS A 10 35.79 -1.89 -9.99
N GLY A 11 36.24 -0.92 -9.18
CA GLY A 11 35.83 0.47 -9.28
C GLY A 11 36.59 1.31 -10.30
N PHE A 12 36.16 2.56 -10.42
CA PHE A 12 36.87 3.61 -11.15
C PHE A 12 37.45 4.69 -10.21
N LYS A 13 38.08 5.74 -10.75
CA LYS A 13 38.72 6.80 -9.95
C LYS A 13 37.70 7.69 -9.23
N ASN A 14 38.03 8.20 -8.04
CA ASN A 14 37.36 9.26 -7.26
C ASN A 14 35.86 9.41 -7.50
N HIS A 15 35.05 8.70 -6.72
CA HIS A 15 33.59 8.88 -6.76
C HIS A 15 33.12 9.68 -5.54
N PRO A 16 33.00 11.01 -5.61
CA PRO A 16 32.45 11.77 -4.48
C PRO A 16 30.90 11.80 -4.44
N TYR A 17 30.19 11.55 -5.56
CA TYR A 17 28.73 11.75 -5.64
C TYR A 17 27.85 10.47 -5.64
N TRP A 18 26.64 10.61 -5.08
CA TRP A 18 25.79 9.62 -4.37
C TRP A 18 25.04 8.53 -5.16
N GLN A 19 25.49 8.08 -6.34
CA GLN A 19 24.68 7.10 -7.10
C GLN A 19 25.44 5.93 -7.71
N ILE A 20 26.78 5.95 -7.67
CA ILE A 20 27.56 5.00 -8.47
C ILE A 20 28.47 4.19 -7.57
N ILE A 21 28.21 2.89 -7.54
CA ILE A 21 28.89 1.95 -6.67
C ILE A 21 29.86 1.14 -7.51
N ALA A 22 31.11 1.20 -7.09
CA ALA A 22 32.15 0.26 -7.44
C ALA A 22 32.13 -0.90 -6.43
N PRO A 23 31.54 -2.06 -6.76
CA PRO A 23 31.68 -3.22 -5.89
C PRO A 23 33.16 -3.66 -5.86
N GLN A 24 33.64 -4.03 -4.68
CA GLN A 24 34.83 -4.85 -4.56
C GLN A 24 34.38 -6.31 -4.64
N TYR A 25 35.09 -7.15 -5.38
CA TYR A 25 34.76 -8.56 -5.46
C TYR A 25 35.54 -9.32 -4.39
N ILE A 26 34.87 -10.27 -3.73
CA ILE A 26 35.55 -11.29 -2.93
C ILE A 26 35.86 -12.41 -3.91
N VAL A 27 37.15 -12.68 -4.13
CA VAL A 27 37.61 -13.63 -5.15
C VAL A 27 38.50 -14.70 -4.52
N ALA A 28 38.37 -15.92 -5.02
CA ALA A 28 39.33 -16.99 -4.81
C ALA A 28 40.42 -16.89 -5.88
N ALA A 29 41.65 -16.64 -5.47
CA ALA A 29 42.76 -16.48 -6.40
C ALA A 29 44.07 -17.05 -5.82
N PRO A 30 45.02 -17.49 -6.66
CA PRO A 30 46.35 -17.85 -6.19
C PRO A 30 47.05 -16.67 -5.53
N LYS A 31 47.79 -16.91 -4.44
CA LYS A 31 48.49 -15.87 -3.67
C LYS A 31 49.36 -14.94 -4.53
N TYR A 32 50.07 -15.50 -5.51
CA TYR A 32 51.02 -14.77 -6.37
C TYR A 32 50.38 -14.09 -7.59
N SER A 33 49.07 -14.23 -7.81
CA SER A 33 48.43 -13.56 -8.94
C SER A 33 48.24 -12.07 -8.65
N LYS A 34 48.33 -11.24 -9.70
CA LYS A 34 48.11 -9.79 -9.62
C LYS A 34 46.73 -9.49 -9.01
N LEU A 35 46.65 -8.45 -8.16
CA LEU A 35 45.43 -8.12 -7.42
C LEU A 35 44.21 -7.88 -8.34
N SER A 36 44.41 -7.15 -9.44
CA SER A 36 43.38 -6.88 -10.47
C SER A 36 43.43 -7.87 -11.65
N GLY A 37 44.10 -9.02 -11.47
CA GLY A 37 44.28 -10.03 -12.51
C GLY A 37 43.13 -11.04 -12.60
N LYS A 38 43.39 -12.15 -13.30
CA LYS A 38 42.49 -13.30 -13.38
C LYS A 38 42.38 -13.98 -12.01
N TYR A 39 41.17 -14.28 -11.60
CA TYR A 39 40.84 -15.08 -10.42
C TYR A 39 40.30 -16.46 -10.86
N LEU A 40 40.21 -17.41 -9.92
CA LEU A 40 39.62 -18.74 -10.17
C LEU A 40 38.10 -18.65 -10.16
N GLU A 41 37.56 -18.02 -9.12
CA GLU A 41 36.12 -17.83 -8.96
C GLU A 41 35.80 -16.55 -8.18
N GLN A 42 34.68 -15.93 -8.56
CA GLN A 42 34.07 -14.84 -7.80
C GLN A 42 33.14 -15.42 -6.73
N VAL A 43 33.51 -15.22 -5.47
CA VAL A 43 32.77 -15.74 -4.30
C VAL A 43 31.74 -14.73 -3.79
N GLY A 44 31.97 -13.44 -4.00
CA GLY A 44 31.06 -12.42 -3.50
C GLY A 44 31.34 -10.98 -3.94
N TYR A 45 30.59 -10.06 -3.35
CA TYR A 45 30.66 -8.61 -3.55
C TYR A 45 30.66 -7.89 -2.20
N TRP A 46 31.44 -6.83 -2.11
CA TRP A 46 31.36 -5.84 -1.05
C TRP A 46 31.03 -4.48 -1.66
N ILE A 47 29.88 -3.94 -1.27
CA ILE A 47 29.36 -2.64 -1.67
C ILE A 47 29.50 -1.69 -0.48
N PRO A 48 30.51 -0.81 -0.44
CA PRO A 48 30.74 0.08 0.71
C PRO A 48 29.82 1.30 0.76
N ARG A 49 29.12 1.63 -0.32
CA ARG A 49 28.34 2.86 -0.47
C ARG A 49 26.85 2.57 -0.61
N LYS A 50 26.03 3.52 -0.20
CA LYS A 50 24.57 3.52 -0.39
C LYS A 50 24.23 4.42 -1.58
N GLY A 51 23.29 3.99 -2.42
CA GLY A 51 22.67 4.76 -3.48
C GLY A 51 21.14 4.65 -3.41
N LYS A 52 20.42 5.26 -4.35
CA LYS A 52 18.95 5.14 -4.43
C LYS A 52 18.49 3.72 -4.81
N THR A 53 19.30 3.00 -5.60
CA THR A 53 18.95 1.66 -6.13
C THR A 53 19.59 0.50 -5.38
N PHE A 54 20.67 0.74 -4.63
CA PHE A 54 21.41 -0.30 -3.91
C PHE A 54 21.84 0.22 -2.55
N ASP A 55 21.70 -0.61 -1.53
CA ASP A 55 22.20 -0.33 -0.19
C ASP A 55 23.64 -0.84 0.02
N ARG A 56 24.25 -0.44 1.15
CA ARG A 56 25.55 -0.96 1.59
C ARG A 56 25.39 -2.43 1.97
N GLN A 57 26.04 -3.32 1.22
CA GLN A 57 25.80 -4.76 1.33
C GLN A 57 27.11 -5.57 1.20
N ILE A 58 27.13 -6.72 1.87
CA ILE A 58 28.12 -7.79 1.69
C ILE A 58 27.35 -8.99 1.17
N ILE A 59 27.67 -9.44 -0.04
CA ILE A 59 27.00 -10.56 -0.71
C ILE A 59 28.02 -11.67 -0.86
N ILE A 60 27.80 -12.82 -0.23
CA ILE A 60 28.71 -13.97 -0.28
C ILE A 60 27.92 -15.20 -0.70
N ASN A 61 28.42 -15.93 -1.69
CA ASN A 61 27.92 -17.26 -2.01
C ASN A 61 28.46 -18.26 -0.97
N LYS A 62 27.63 -18.60 0.02
CA LYS A 62 28.01 -19.47 1.14
C LYS A 62 28.57 -20.81 0.68
N HIS A 63 27.92 -21.48 -0.29
CA HIS A 63 28.33 -22.80 -0.77
C HIS A 63 29.74 -22.78 -1.37
N ARG A 64 30.04 -21.77 -2.19
CA ARG A 64 31.36 -21.65 -2.82
C ARG A 64 32.42 -21.16 -1.84
N ALA A 65 32.08 -20.27 -0.91
CA ALA A 65 32.98 -19.88 0.17
C ALA A 65 33.36 -21.09 1.05
N GLN A 66 32.39 -21.93 1.43
CA GLN A 66 32.63 -23.19 2.17
C GLN A 66 33.56 -24.13 1.42
N TYR A 67 33.30 -24.37 0.13
CA TYR A 67 34.16 -25.21 -0.70
C TYR A 67 35.61 -24.74 -0.68
N TRP A 68 35.85 -23.45 -0.90
CA TRP A 68 37.21 -22.93 -0.91
C TRP A 68 37.87 -22.97 0.48
N LEU A 69 37.12 -22.67 1.55
CA LEU A 69 37.62 -22.81 2.93
C LEU A 69 37.97 -24.26 3.26
N ALA A 70 37.13 -25.23 2.87
CA ALA A 70 37.37 -26.65 3.07
C ALA A 70 38.59 -27.15 2.27
N MET A 71 38.83 -26.59 1.07
CA MET A 71 40.02 -26.84 0.26
C MET A 71 41.27 -26.09 0.76
N GLY A 72 41.21 -25.46 1.93
CA GLY A 72 42.36 -24.79 2.57
C GLY A 72 42.63 -23.38 2.06
N ALA A 73 41.65 -22.69 1.49
CA ALA A 73 41.81 -21.29 1.11
C ALA A 73 41.81 -20.39 2.35
N GLU A 74 42.87 -19.58 2.49
CA GLU A 74 43.02 -18.67 3.62
C GLU A 74 42.35 -17.30 3.33
N PRO A 75 41.46 -16.80 4.20
CA PRO A 75 40.87 -15.48 4.02
C PRO A 75 41.77 -14.34 4.52
N THR A 76 41.86 -13.26 3.75
CA THR A 76 42.50 -12.01 4.21
C THR A 76 41.72 -11.37 5.37
N PRO A 77 42.34 -10.54 6.26
CA PRO A 77 41.68 -10.03 7.47
C PRO A 77 40.35 -9.30 7.24
N LYS A 78 40.21 -8.58 6.11
CA LYS A 78 38.95 -7.91 5.75
C LYS A 78 37.88 -8.92 5.31
N VAL A 79 38.27 -9.95 4.57
CA VAL A 79 37.37 -11.02 4.13
C VAL A 79 36.97 -11.92 5.31
N ALA A 80 37.89 -12.18 6.25
CA ALA A 80 37.58 -12.89 7.49
C ALA A 80 36.49 -12.16 8.29
N LYS A 81 36.55 -10.83 8.39
CA LYS A 81 35.45 -10.02 8.99
C LYS A 81 34.13 -10.18 8.23
N PHE A 82 34.16 -10.25 6.90
CA PHE A 82 32.96 -10.45 6.11
C PHE A 82 32.37 -11.86 6.25
N LEU A 83 33.23 -12.89 6.36
CA LEU A 83 32.81 -14.27 6.60
C LEU A 83 32.28 -14.47 8.02
N ASN A 84 32.79 -13.71 9.00
CA ASN A 84 32.28 -13.68 10.36
C ASN A 84 30.82 -13.19 10.43
N HIS A 85 30.46 -12.14 9.69
CA HIS A 85 29.05 -11.71 9.58
C HIS A 85 28.09 -12.76 8.99
N VAL A 86 28.63 -13.86 8.47
CA VAL A 86 27.88 -14.97 7.86
C VAL A 86 28.10 -16.27 8.64
N ASP A 87 28.73 -16.19 9.82
CA ASP A 87 29.06 -17.31 10.71
C ASP A 87 29.95 -18.39 10.08
N MET A 88 30.72 -18.04 9.04
CA MET A 88 31.60 -18.96 8.32
C MET A 88 33.05 -18.90 8.81
N TRP A 89 33.35 -17.93 9.67
CA TRP A 89 34.66 -17.73 10.25
C TRP A 89 34.50 -17.25 11.69
N PRO A 90 35.25 -17.79 12.65
CA PRO A 90 35.06 -17.42 14.05
C PRO A 90 35.31 -15.92 14.26
N SER A 91 34.40 -15.25 14.95
CA SER A 91 34.66 -13.95 15.54
C SER A 91 35.72 -14.07 16.64
N PRO A 92 36.59 -13.08 16.87
CA PRO A 92 37.11 -12.89 18.22
C PRO A 92 35.90 -12.83 19.17
N LYS A 93 35.91 -13.70 20.19
CA LYS A 93 34.74 -14.06 20.99
C LYS A 93 34.24 -12.86 21.82
N ASP A 94 33.05 -12.36 21.51
CA ASP A 94 32.19 -11.63 22.45
C ASP A 94 31.10 -12.59 22.95
N LEU A 95 31.17 -12.99 24.21
CA LEU A 95 30.41 -14.09 24.83
C LEU A 95 28.96 -13.74 25.27
N SER A 96 28.33 -12.69 24.76
CA SER A 96 27.17 -12.07 25.44
C SER A 96 25.76 -12.41 24.91
N LEU A 97 25.58 -13.25 23.87
CA LEU A 97 24.28 -13.36 23.18
C LEU A 97 23.81 -14.79 22.86
N LEU A 98 23.90 -15.71 23.82
CA LEU A 98 23.19 -17.00 23.76
C LEU A 98 22.04 -17.00 24.77
N ARG A 99 20.82 -16.66 24.31
CA ARG A 99 19.57 -16.85 25.07
C ARG A 99 18.50 -17.44 24.15
N SER A 100 17.95 -18.56 24.59
CA SER A 100 16.96 -19.42 23.93
C SER A 100 15.59 -18.75 23.75
N SER A 101 14.93 -19.04 22.62
CA SER A 101 13.55 -18.69 22.31
C SER A 101 12.59 -19.79 22.79
N GLU A 102 11.69 -19.46 23.71
CA GLU A 102 10.56 -20.29 24.13
C GLU A 102 9.37 -19.99 23.20
N THR A 103 8.67 -21.05 22.76
CA THR A 103 7.46 -20.96 21.92
C THR A 103 6.23 -21.31 22.75
N ASP A 104 5.27 -20.38 22.81
CA ASP A 104 3.99 -20.57 23.49
C ASP A 104 3.00 -21.36 22.62
N ASP A 105 2.59 -22.56 23.07
CA ASP A 105 1.49 -23.33 22.49
C ASP A 105 0.16 -22.90 23.14
N ILE A 106 -0.62 -22.05 22.47
CA ILE A 106 -2.03 -21.76 22.83
C ILE A 106 -2.93 -22.43 21.80
N LYS A 107 -3.39 -23.65 22.11
CA LYS A 107 -4.52 -24.31 21.44
C LYS A 107 -5.37 -25.05 22.47
N ASN A 108 -6.42 -24.40 22.96
CA ASN A 108 -7.58 -25.04 23.57
C ASN A 108 -8.83 -24.45 22.91
N SER A 109 -9.24 -25.03 21.78
CA SER A 109 -10.43 -24.66 20.99
C SER A 109 -11.57 -25.66 21.13
N ASP A 110 -11.53 -26.55 22.12
CA ASP A 110 -12.48 -27.66 22.24
C ASP A 110 -13.75 -27.29 23.05
N ASN A 111 -13.78 -26.13 23.71
CA ASN A 111 -14.94 -25.64 24.48
C ASN A 111 -16.01 -24.95 23.62
N ILE A 112 -15.85 -24.85 22.29
CA ILE A 112 -16.76 -24.07 21.45
C ILE A 112 -18.06 -24.83 21.15
N LYS A 113 -18.00 -26.16 20.99
CA LYS A 113 -19.17 -26.98 20.61
C LYS A 113 -20.14 -27.22 21.77
N ASP A 114 -19.61 -27.44 22.97
CA ASP A 114 -20.43 -27.67 24.16
C ASP A 114 -21.17 -26.38 24.56
N VAL A 115 -20.47 -25.24 24.51
CA VAL A 115 -21.06 -23.90 24.71
C VAL A 115 -22.14 -23.60 23.65
N GLN A 116 -21.92 -24.02 22.40
CA GLN A 116 -22.92 -23.85 21.34
C GLN A 116 -24.21 -24.63 21.64
N SER A 117 -24.10 -25.87 22.13
CA SER A 117 -25.27 -26.69 22.48
C SER A 117 -26.08 -26.13 23.66
N GLU A 118 -25.40 -25.52 24.64
CA GLU A 118 -26.07 -24.86 25.77
C GLU A 118 -26.76 -23.57 25.34
N ILE A 119 -26.14 -22.79 24.45
CA ILE A 119 -26.75 -21.60 23.85
C ILE A 119 -28.02 -21.95 23.08
N GLU A 120 -28.02 -23.08 22.35
CA GLU A 120 -29.20 -23.55 21.61
C GLU A 120 -30.38 -23.87 22.54
N LYS A 121 -30.15 -24.61 23.63
CA LYS A 121 -31.19 -24.90 24.64
C LYS A 121 -31.74 -23.62 25.29
N LEU A 122 -30.90 -22.61 25.51
CA LEU A 122 -31.33 -21.31 26.04
C LEU A 122 -32.18 -20.52 25.03
N LYS A 123 -31.85 -20.60 23.73
CA LYS A 123 -32.64 -19.97 22.66
C LYS A 123 -34.04 -20.58 22.55
N GLU A 124 -34.16 -21.90 22.66
CA GLU A 124 -35.46 -22.60 22.64
C GLU A 124 -36.37 -22.10 23.75
N LYS A 125 -35.87 -22.04 25.00
CA LYS A 125 -36.62 -21.49 26.13
C LYS A 125 -37.02 -20.02 25.93
N LEU A 126 -36.14 -19.21 25.33
CA LEU A 126 -36.41 -17.80 25.04
C LEU A 126 -37.54 -17.67 23.99
N ASN A 127 -37.61 -18.58 23.01
CA ASN A 127 -38.69 -18.60 22.02
C ASN A 127 -40.03 -19.00 22.64
N GLU A 128 -40.06 -19.95 23.57
CA GLU A 128 -41.27 -20.29 24.33
C GLU A 128 -41.79 -19.09 25.12
N ILE A 129 -40.90 -18.41 25.86
CA ILE A 129 -41.23 -17.20 26.63
C ILE A 129 -41.75 -16.07 25.71
N ASN A 130 -41.15 -15.89 24.54
CA ASN A 130 -41.64 -14.93 23.55
C ASN A 130 -43.03 -15.30 23.02
N GLY A 131 -43.29 -16.59 22.80
CA GLY A 131 -44.59 -17.08 22.38
C GLY A 131 -45.69 -16.90 23.44
N ASP A 132 -45.31 -16.89 24.72
CA ASP A 132 -46.23 -16.53 25.80
C ASP A 132 -46.42 -15.03 25.94
N LEU A 133 -45.35 -14.24 25.74
CA LEU A 133 -45.38 -12.79 25.81
C LEU A 133 -46.32 -12.17 24.77
N THR A 134 -46.38 -12.72 23.56
CA THR A 134 -47.28 -12.27 22.48
C THR A 134 -48.76 -12.47 22.78
N LYS A 135 -49.11 -13.33 23.73
CA LYS A 135 -50.50 -13.55 24.17
C LYS A 135 -51.00 -12.47 25.14
N LEU A 136 -50.12 -11.65 25.71
CA LEU A 136 -50.47 -10.57 26.64
C LEU A 136 -50.76 -9.24 25.92
N ASP A 137 -51.45 -8.34 26.59
CA ASP A 137 -51.69 -6.96 26.12
C ASP A 137 -50.38 -6.16 25.99
N GLU A 138 -50.31 -5.26 25.01
CA GLU A 138 -49.11 -4.45 24.68
C GLU A 138 -48.57 -3.64 25.89
N THR A 139 -49.44 -3.15 26.78
CA THR A 139 -49.04 -2.42 27.99
C THR A 139 -48.33 -3.32 29.01
N LYS A 140 -48.75 -4.58 29.13
CA LYS A 140 -48.09 -5.57 30.00
C LYS A 140 -46.78 -6.04 29.40
N GLN A 141 -46.75 -6.23 28.09
CA GLN A 141 -45.53 -6.57 27.36
C GLN A 141 -44.44 -5.50 27.56
N THR A 142 -44.80 -4.22 27.40
CA THR A 142 -43.87 -3.10 27.61
C THR A 142 -43.35 -3.02 29.06
N LEU A 143 -44.20 -3.25 30.05
CA LEU A 143 -43.77 -3.30 31.47
C LEU A 143 -42.79 -4.44 31.74
N ILE A 144 -43.05 -5.64 31.22
CA ILE A 144 -42.17 -6.81 31.36
C ILE A 144 -40.83 -6.54 30.69
N VAL A 145 -40.82 -6.02 29.47
CA VAL A 145 -39.60 -5.68 28.73
C VAL A 145 -38.80 -4.59 29.45
N ASN A 146 -39.45 -3.54 29.95
CA ASN A 146 -38.79 -2.50 30.74
C ASN A 146 -38.14 -3.08 32.00
N ARG A 147 -38.85 -3.98 32.71
CA ARG A 147 -38.32 -4.63 33.90
C ARG A 147 -37.12 -5.53 33.61
N ILE A 148 -37.17 -6.32 32.53
CA ILE A 148 -36.04 -7.16 32.08
C ILE A 148 -34.83 -6.28 31.75
N ASN A 149 -35.05 -5.15 31.06
CA ASN A 149 -33.99 -4.21 30.72
C ASN A 149 -33.35 -3.57 31.97
N ASP A 150 -34.14 -3.25 32.99
CA ASP A 150 -33.62 -2.71 34.25
C ASP A 150 -32.79 -3.74 35.03
N LEU A 151 -33.29 -4.98 35.12
CA LEU A 151 -32.56 -6.09 35.75
C LEU A 151 -31.24 -6.37 35.04
N TYR A 152 -31.26 -6.41 33.72
CA TYR A 152 -30.05 -6.63 32.92
C TYR A 152 -29.01 -5.52 33.08
N LYS A 153 -29.44 -4.24 33.12
CA LYS A 153 -28.53 -3.11 33.39
C LYS A 153 -27.84 -3.26 34.74
N SER A 154 -28.58 -3.61 35.78
CA SER A 154 -28.01 -3.78 37.14
C SER A 154 -26.96 -4.91 37.21
N ALA A 155 -27.07 -5.93 36.37
CA ALA A 155 -26.11 -7.04 36.32
C ALA A 155 -24.81 -6.71 35.56
N LYS A 156 -24.85 -5.77 34.61
CA LYS A 156 -23.74 -5.50 33.65
C LYS A 156 -22.62 -4.62 34.21
N GLU A 157 -22.82 -3.94 35.34
CA GLU A 157 -21.81 -3.05 35.93
C GLU A 157 -20.57 -3.79 36.46
N PHE A 158 -20.62 -5.12 36.57
CA PHE A 158 -19.49 -5.98 36.92
C PHE A 158 -18.59 -6.28 35.69
N ASN A 159 -17.80 -5.30 35.24
CA ASN A 159 -16.78 -5.53 34.22
C ASN A 159 -15.41 -5.77 34.88
N ALA A 160 -14.89 -6.99 34.75
CA ALA A 160 -13.54 -7.33 35.15
C ALA A 160 -12.52 -6.54 34.31
N GLU A 161 -11.61 -5.82 34.98
CA GLU A 161 -10.48 -5.16 34.31
C GLU A 161 -9.59 -6.20 33.65
N TYR A 162 -9.51 -6.17 32.32
CA TYR A 162 -8.60 -7.03 31.57
C TYR A 162 -7.16 -6.57 31.80
N ASN A 163 -6.48 -7.19 32.76
CA ASN A 163 -5.10 -6.88 33.15
C ASN A 163 -4.03 -7.68 32.36
N GLY A 164 -4.44 -8.47 31.37
CA GLY A 164 -3.53 -9.27 30.55
C GLY A 164 -2.98 -8.51 29.34
N GLY A 165 -1.66 -8.36 29.25
CA GLY A 165 -0.99 -7.86 28.04
C GLY A 165 0.35 -7.17 28.31
N ASN A 166 1.20 -7.07 27.27
CA ASN A 166 2.44 -6.29 27.33
C ASN A 166 2.12 -4.80 27.58
N ILE A 167 2.92 -4.11 28.41
CA ILE A 167 2.71 -2.69 28.78
C ILE A 167 2.48 -1.79 27.56
N LYS A 168 3.21 -2.05 26.46
CA LYS A 168 3.05 -1.31 25.20
C LYS A 168 1.64 -1.41 24.62
N GLN A 169 1.07 -2.61 24.59
CA GLN A 169 -0.28 -2.84 24.06
C GLN A 169 -1.33 -2.11 24.91
N ARG A 170 -1.17 -2.13 26.24
CA ARG A 170 -2.03 -1.39 27.17
C ARG A 170 -1.96 0.11 26.97
N LEU A 171 -0.76 0.66 26.78
CA LEU A 171 -0.58 2.08 26.51
C LEU A 171 -1.21 2.48 25.17
N ASP A 172 -1.04 1.65 24.14
CA ASP A 172 -1.61 1.91 22.82
C ASP A 172 -3.15 1.84 22.86
N SER A 173 -3.74 0.89 23.60
CA SER A 173 -5.20 0.81 23.77
C SER A 173 -5.77 2.01 24.52
N LEU A 174 -5.11 2.47 25.59
CA LEU A 174 -5.52 3.65 26.34
C LEU A 174 -5.49 4.92 25.47
N LYS A 175 -4.43 5.09 24.66
CA LYS A 175 -4.35 6.22 23.71
C LYS A 175 -5.46 6.18 22.67
N ILE A 176 -5.84 5.00 22.19
CA ILE A 176 -6.96 4.84 21.24
C ILE A 176 -8.28 5.22 21.90
N GLN A 177 -8.51 4.76 23.14
CA GLN A 177 -9.72 5.10 23.91
C GLN A 177 -9.85 6.60 24.13
N GLN A 178 -8.79 7.28 24.57
CA GLN A 178 -8.78 8.74 24.74
C GLN A 178 -9.10 9.48 23.44
N LYS A 179 -8.52 9.05 22.31
CA LYS A 179 -8.83 9.62 20.99
C LYS A 179 -10.28 9.37 20.58
N PHE A 180 -10.81 8.19 20.90
CA PHE A 180 -12.19 7.84 20.60
C PHE A 180 -13.17 8.69 21.41
N GLU A 181 -12.92 8.91 22.70
CA GLU A 181 -13.71 9.82 23.54
C GLU A 181 -13.67 11.25 22.99
N GLY A 182 -12.50 11.74 22.59
CA GLY A 182 -12.38 13.04 21.91
C GLY A 182 -13.20 13.11 20.62
N PHE A 183 -13.20 12.04 19.82
CA PHE A 183 -14.05 11.94 18.62
C PHE A 183 -15.54 11.95 18.96
N GLN A 184 -15.98 11.24 20.00
CA GLN A 184 -17.37 11.26 20.45
C GLN A 184 -17.80 12.66 20.87
N ASN A 185 -16.93 13.42 21.54
CA ASN A 185 -17.20 14.81 21.90
C ASN A 185 -17.32 15.70 20.65
N LEU A 186 -16.42 15.54 19.67
CA LEU A 186 -16.50 16.26 18.39
C LEU A 186 -17.81 15.96 17.65
N VAL A 187 -18.22 14.69 17.59
CA VAL A 187 -19.50 14.29 16.97
C VAL A 187 -20.68 14.93 17.70
N LYS A 188 -20.67 14.95 19.04
CA LYS A 188 -21.69 15.62 19.84
C LYS A 188 -21.72 17.13 19.60
N GLU A 189 -20.56 17.78 19.52
CA GLU A 189 -20.45 19.20 19.18
C GLU A 189 -21.07 19.46 17.79
N HIS A 190 -20.67 18.68 16.77
CA HIS A 190 -21.24 18.79 15.44
C HIS A 190 -22.77 18.60 15.44
N GLN A 191 -23.29 17.62 16.18
CA GLN A 191 -24.73 17.44 16.35
C GLN A 191 -25.40 18.65 17.01
N GLN A 192 -24.77 19.29 18.00
CA GLN A 192 -25.29 20.51 18.62
C GLN A 192 -25.28 21.70 17.66
N MET A 193 -24.28 21.79 16.77
CA MET A 193 -24.18 22.84 15.76
C MET A 193 -25.30 22.76 14.72
N MET A 194 -25.75 21.53 14.41
CA MET A 194 -26.85 21.26 13.47
C MET A 194 -28.26 21.45 14.06
N ARG A 195 -28.37 21.86 15.34
CA ARG A 195 -29.68 22.14 15.95
C ARG A 195 -30.19 23.52 15.56
N PRO A 196 -31.51 23.66 15.34
CA PRO A 196 -32.13 24.96 15.14
C PRO A 196 -31.99 25.79 16.40
N ILE A 197 -31.85 27.10 16.22
CA ILE A 197 -31.67 28.06 17.31
C ILE A 197 -32.71 29.16 17.21
N SER A 198 -33.23 29.60 18.36
CA SER A 198 -34.15 30.74 18.39
C SER A 198 -33.42 32.05 18.10
N ARG A 199 -34.15 33.09 17.72
CA ARG A 199 -33.56 34.40 17.41
C ARG A 199 -32.83 35.02 18.60
N ASP A 200 -33.41 34.89 19.79
CA ASP A 200 -32.85 35.46 21.02
C ASP A 200 -31.59 34.71 21.44
N GLU A 201 -31.61 33.37 21.41
CA GLU A 201 -30.44 32.53 21.67
C GLU A 201 -29.32 32.82 20.66
N PHE A 202 -29.64 33.03 19.38
CA PHE A 202 -28.66 33.38 18.36
C PHE A 202 -28.01 34.73 18.62
N LYS A 203 -28.81 35.74 19.01
CA LYS A 203 -28.29 37.07 19.40
C LYS A 203 -27.39 36.95 20.63
N MET A 204 -27.85 36.24 21.66
CA MET A 204 -27.09 36.01 22.89
C MET A 204 -25.76 35.32 22.61
N TYR A 205 -25.76 34.31 21.73
CA TYR A 205 -24.56 33.59 21.33
C TYR A 205 -23.54 34.52 20.64
N LEU A 206 -23.98 35.38 19.72
CA LEU A 206 -23.11 36.38 19.09
C LEU A 206 -22.54 37.39 20.09
N MET A 207 -23.31 37.78 21.10
CA MET A 207 -22.84 38.70 22.13
C MET A 207 -21.83 38.05 23.07
N GLN A 208 -22.08 36.81 23.50
CA GLN A 208 -21.23 36.07 24.44
C GLN A 208 -19.93 35.60 23.79
N GLU A 209 -20.03 34.84 22.70
CA GLU A 209 -18.89 34.18 22.07
C GLU A 209 -18.18 35.10 21.06
N GLY A 210 -18.95 35.82 20.25
CA GLY A 210 -18.43 36.70 19.21
C GLY A 210 -17.98 38.09 19.69
N LYS A 211 -18.30 38.44 20.96
CA LYS A 211 -18.07 39.77 21.55
C LYS A 211 -18.60 40.91 20.65
N PHE A 212 -19.67 40.65 19.90
CA PHE A 212 -20.29 41.66 19.06
C PHE A 212 -21.05 42.67 19.93
N ASN A 213 -20.97 43.95 19.54
CA ASN A 213 -21.81 44.97 20.15
C ASN A 213 -23.29 44.66 19.87
N GLU A 214 -24.19 45.01 20.79
CA GLU A 214 -25.59 44.56 20.75
C GLU A 214 -26.28 44.93 19.43
N ILE A 215 -26.06 46.15 18.94
CA ILE A 215 -26.61 46.66 17.68
C ILE A 215 -26.14 45.80 16.50
N LYS A 216 -24.86 45.43 16.48
CA LYS A 216 -24.29 44.60 15.42
C LYS A 216 -24.83 43.18 15.49
N ALA A 217 -24.96 42.62 16.69
CA ALA A 217 -25.58 41.31 16.89
C ALA A 217 -27.04 41.30 16.40
N GLU A 218 -27.86 42.26 16.81
CA GLU A 218 -29.25 42.40 16.36
C GLU A 218 -29.35 42.52 14.83
N THR A 219 -28.48 43.31 14.21
CA THR A 219 -28.46 43.50 12.74
C THR A 219 -28.14 42.20 12.02
N LEU A 220 -27.11 41.47 12.47
CA LEU A 220 -26.74 40.16 11.92
C LEU A 220 -27.82 39.10 12.13
N THR A 221 -28.48 39.08 13.30
CA THR A 221 -29.61 38.18 13.55
C THR A 221 -30.75 38.44 12.56
N ARG A 222 -31.12 39.71 12.35
CA ARG A 222 -32.19 40.05 11.40
C ARG A 222 -31.82 39.66 9.98
N GLN A 223 -30.59 39.94 9.58
CA GLN A 223 -30.10 39.62 8.25
C GLN A 223 -30.14 38.10 8.01
N THR A 224 -29.56 37.31 8.92
CA THR A 224 -29.53 35.83 8.82
C THR A 224 -30.92 35.22 8.81
N PHE A 225 -31.81 35.59 9.73
CA PHE A 225 -33.18 35.07 9.77
C PHE A 225 -34.01 35.50 8.57
N ARG A 226 -33.82 36.71 8.04
CA ARG A 226 -34.46 37.15 6.80
C ARG A 226 -33.96 36.31 5.62
N THR A 227 -32.64 36.17 5.45
CA THR A 227 -32.07 35.38 4.36
C THR A 227 -32.52 33.92 4.44
N SER A 228 -32.55 33.32 5.63
CA SER A 228 -33.03 31.95 5.81
C SER A 228 -34.53 31.84 5.52
N ARG A 229 -35.35 32.82 5.92
CA ARG A 229 -36.78 32.86 5.58
C ARG A 229 -37.00 32.96 4.07
N ASP A 230 -36.26 33.83 3.39
CA ASP A 230 -36.34 34.00 1.93
C ASP A 230 -35.92 32.71 1.18
N GLN A 231 -34.99 31.93 1.77
CA GLN A 231 -34.56 30.63 1.27
C GLN A 231 -35.43 29.45 1.72
N GLY A 232 -36.40 29.65 2.62
CA GLY A 232 -37.20 28.58 3.21
C GLY A 232 -36.42 27.65 4.17
N LEU A 233 -35.31 28.10 4.73
CA LEU A 233 -34.41 27.34 5.61
C LEU A 233 -34.57 27.72 7.09
N GLN A 234 -34.22 26.80 7.99
CA GLN A 234 -34.12 27.06 9.43
C GLN A 234 -32.73 27.58 9.79
N VAL A 235 -32.66 28.51 10.74
CA VAL A 235 -31.38 29.00 11.26
C VAL A 235 -30.82 28.00 12.27
N LEU A 236 -29.61 27.52 12.00
CA LEU A 236 -28.86 26.60 12.85
C LEU A 236 -27.79 27.34 13.68
N ARG A 237 -27.32 26.70 14.74
CA ARG A 237 -26.20 27.20 15.56
C ARG A 237 -24.89 27.33 14.76
N GLN A 238 -24.71 26.51 13.74
CA GLN A 238 -23.59 26.60 12.80
C GLN A 238 -23.44 28.00 12.17
N HIS A 239 -24.54 28.62 11.74
CA HIS A 239 -24.47 29.94 11.11
C HIS A 239 -23.94 31.01 12.06
N ALA A 240 -24.21 30.89 13.36
CA ALA A 240 -23.68 31.80 14.36
C ALA A 240 -22.16 31.63 14.50
N TYR A 241 -21.67 30.39 14.48
CA TYR A 241 -20.24 30.09 14.53
C TYR A 241 -19.49 30.59 13.30
N GLU A 242 -20.05 30.44 12.10
CA GLU A 242 -19.48 30.95 10.84
C GLU A 242 -19.30 32.48 10.85
N LEU A 243 -20.18 33.21 11.53
CA LEU A 243 -20.05 34.67 11.68
C LEU A 243 -18.95 35.09 12.66
N ILE A 244 -18.61 34.22 13.62
CA ILE A 244 -17.57 34.47 14.62
C ILE A 244 -16.19 34.13 14.05
N GLN A 245 -16.09 33.10 13.21
CA GLN A 245 -14.81 32.70 12.62
C GLN A 245 -14.19 33.84 11.80
N PRO A 246 -12.88 34.11 11.95
CA PRO A 246 -12.22 35.14 11.18
C PRO A 246 -12.27 34.76 9.70
N LYS A 247 -12.93 35.60 8.88
CA LYS A 247 -12.92 35.42 7.43
C LYS A 247 -11.57 35.90 6.90
N VAL A 248 -10.75 34.98 6.44
CA VAL A 248 -9.56 35.32 5.66
C VAL A 248 -10.01 35.52 4.21
N GLU A 249 -10.09 36.77 3.78
CA GLU A 249 -10.32 37.10 2.37
C GLU A 249 -9.01 36.92 1.61
N PHE A 250 -9.01 36.05 0.60
CA PHE A 250 -7.86 35.80 -0.25
C PHE A 250 -8.00 36.62 -1.54
N GLN A 251 -7.01 37.43 -1.87
CA GLN A 251 -7.00 38.19 -3.12
C GLN A 251 -6.44 37.36 -4.29
N ASN A 252 -5.43 36.49 -4.04
CA ASN A 252 -4.74 35.68 -5.06
C ASN A 252 -4.39 34.25 -4.59
N ILE A 253 -4.28 33.30 -5.53
CA ILE A 253 -3.96 31.87 -5.27
C ILE A 253 -2.53 31.67 -4.74
N GLU A 254 -1.56 32.46 -5.21
CA GLU A 254 -0.16 32.35 -4.76
C GLU A 254 0.02 32.79 -3.31
N GLU A 255 -0.68 33.85 -2.88
CA GLU A 255 -0.71 34.28 -1.48
C GLU A 255 -1.33 33.22 -0.57
N LEU A 256 -2.35 32.50 -1.06
CA LEU A 256 -2.99 31.40 -0.33
C LEU A 256 -2.01 30.25 -0.11
N LEU A 257 -1.21 29.86 -1.10
CA LEU A 257 -0.21 28.79 -0.96
C LEU A 257 0.95 29.18 -0.03
N GLN A 258 1.42 30.43 -0.10
CA GLN A 258 2.47 30.93 0.78
C GLN A 258 1.99 31.08 2.23
N LYS A 259 0.78 31.59 2.46
CA LYS A 259 0.23 31.78 3.83
C LYS A 259 -0.25 30.48 4.47
N LYS A 260 -0.81 29.54 3.71
CA LYS A 260 -1.17 28.21 4.24
C LYS A 260 0.05 27.41 4.71
N ALA A 261 1.25 27.74 4.21
CA ALA A 261 2.50 27.23 4.75
C ALA A 261 2.96 27.93 6.05
N MET A 262 2.39 29.09 6.39
CA MET A 262 2.69 29.90 7.58
C MET A 262 1.64 29.75 8.70
N GLU A 263 0.42 29.31 8.41
CA GLU A 263 -0.62 29.02 9.42
C GLU A 263 -0.24 27.77 10.24
N LEU A 264 0.34 28.00 11.42
CA LEU A 264 0.78 26.93 12.34
C LEU A 264 -0.40 26.21 13.02
N ASP A 265 -1.56 26.87 13.13
CA ASP A 265 -2.65 26.46 14.03
C ASP A 265 -3.85 25.80 13.30
N ASP A 266 -3.80 25.72 11.97
CA ASP A 266 -4.88 25.13 11.18
C ASP A 266 -4.86 23.60 11.21
N LYS A 267 -6.01 22.98 11.52
CA LYS A 267 -6.13 21.52 11.54
C LYS A 267 -6.04 20.96 10.12
N THR A 268 -4.97 20.21 9.84
CA THR A 268 -4.77 19.55 8.54
C THR A 268 -4.99 18.03 8.62
N TYR A 269 -5.77 17.50 7.68
CA TYR A 269 -5.96 16.06 7.51
C TYR A 269 -5.12 15.57 6.35
N VAL A 270 -4.21 14.62 6.62
CA VAL A 270 -3.32 14.04 5.62
C VAL A 270 -3.80 12.63 5.27
N PRO A 271 -3.94 12.27 3.98
CA PRO A 271 -4.32 10.93 3.59
C PRO A 271 -3.25 9.92 4.04
N ALA A 272 -3.67 8.87 4.74
CA ALA A 272 -2.78 7.81 5.17
C ALA A 272 -2.38 6.91 3.98
N SER A 273 -1.11 6.50 3.93
CA SER A 273 -0.65 5.51 2.94
C SER A 273 -1.30 4.14 3.10
N LYS A 274 -1.73 3.82 4.34
CA LYS A 274 -2.50 2.62 4.70
C LYS A 274 -3.78 3.08 5.40
N PRO A 275 -4.88 3.27 4.66
CA PRO A 275 -6.18 3.58 5.25
C PRO A 275 -6.73 2.39 6.07
N VAL A 276 -7.81 2.64 6.83
CA VAL A 276 -8.46 1.62 7.68
C VAL A 276 -8.92 0.41 6.84
N THR A 277 -9.57 0.68 5.71
CA THR A 277 -9.82 -0.30 4.65
C THR A 277 -8.76 -0.13 3.57
N PRO A 278 -8.22 -1.20 2.97
CA PRO A 278 -7.27 -1.09 1.86
C PRO A 278 -7.94 -0.44 0.63
N PHE A 279 -7.11 0.06 -0.30
CA PHE A 279 -7.62 0.56 -1.58
C PHE A 279 -8.32 -0.58 -2.36
N PRO A 280 -9.47 -0.31 -3.01
CA PRO A 280 -10.21 -1.32 -3.76
C PRO A 280 -9.39 -1.83 -4.96
N ASN A 281 -9.49 -3.13 -5.24
CA ASN A 281 -8.88 -3.75 -6.42
C ASN A 281 -9.87 -3.75 -7.59
N LEU A 282 -9.36 -3.68 -8.82
CA LEU A 282 -10.20 -3.75 -10.03
C LEU A 282 -10.59 -5.19 -10.42
N SER A 283 -9.86 -6.19 -9.93
CA SER A 283 -10.13 -7.61 -10.22
C SER A 283 -11.46 -8.03 -9.58
N THR A 284 -12.50 -8.12 -10.39
CA THR A 284 -13.86 -8.51 -10.01
C THR A 284 -14.33 -9.60 -10.98
N TYR A 285 -15.18 -10.50 -10.49
CA TYR A 285 -15.80 -11.54 -11.30
C TYR A 285 -17.30 -11.31 -11.28
N ASP A 286 -17.86 -11.05 -12.45
CA ASP A 286 -19.27 -10.79 -12.63
C ASP A 286 -19.85 -11.90 -13.52
N ALA A 287 -20.87 -12.60 -13.00
CA ALA A 287 -21.56 -13.63 -13.75
C ALA A 287 -22.61 -13.02 -14.70
N GLU A 288 -23.02 -13.79 -15.72
CA GLU A 288 -23.94 -13.34 -16.78
C GLU A 288 -25.25 -12.73 -16.25
N ASP A 289 -25.82 -13.31 -15.20
CA ASP A 289 -27.13 -12.95 -14.65
C ASP A 289 -27.06 -12.02 -13.44
N TYR A 290 -25.90 -11.41 -13.18
CA TYR A 290 -25.67 -10.64 -11.96
C TYR A 290 -26.31 -9.24 -11.99
N TYR A 291 -26.41 -8.62 -13.16
CA TYR A 291 -26.89 -7.24 -13.30
C TYR A 291 -28.28 -7.18 -13.96
N GLU A 292 -29.16 -6.36 -13.40
CA GLU A 292 -30.49 -6.08 -13.97
C GLU A 292 -30.53 -4.66 -14.56
N ILE A 293 -30.96 -4.55 -15.82
CA ILE A 293 -31.18 -3.26 -16.48
C ILE A 293 -32.69 -2.96 -16.48
N PRO A 294 -33.12 -1.78 -15.98
CA PRO A 294 -34.51 -1.40 -16.05
C PRO A 294 -35.03 -1.40 -17.48
N LYS A 295 -36.18 -2.03 -17.73
CA LYS A 295 -36.78 -2.13 -19.08
C LYS A 295 -37.04 -0.78 -19.76
N MET A 296 -37.14 0.29 -18.98
CA MET A 296 -37.28 1.65 -19.51
C MET A 296 -36.00 2.15 -20.21
N VAL A 297 -34.83 1.70 -19.75
CA VAL A 297 -33.52 2.10 -20.30
C VAL A 297 -33.21 1.28 -21.54
N ASP A 298 -33.33 -0.05 -21.44
CA ASP A 298 -33.11 -0.96 -22.57
C ASP A 298 -34.23 -2.01 -22.69
N PRO A 299 -35.31 -1.72 -23.45
CA PRO A 299 -36.44 -2.63 -23.61
C PRO A 299 -36.06 -3.95 -24.32
N TYR A 300 -35.14 -3.87 -25.28
CA TYR A 300 -34.79 -4.99 -26.17
C TYR A 300 -33.57 -5.80 -25.69
N ALA A 301 -32.65 -5.19 -24.95
CA ALA A 301 -31.41 -5.85 -24.53
C ALA A 301 -31.58 -6.73 -23.28
N SER A 302 -32.75 -6.71 -22.63
CA SER A 302 -33.03 -7.47 -21.41
C SER A 302 -32.88 -9.00 -21.54
N GLN A 303 -32.87 -9.53 -22.77
CA GLN A 303 -32.69 -10.96 -23.03
C GLN A 303 -31.25 -11.34 -23.46
N ASN A 304 -30.41 -10.36 -23.79
CA ASN A 304 -29.07 -10.62 -24.31
C ASN A 304 -28.07 -10.77 -23.17
N LYS A 305 -27.30 -11.86 -23.17
CA LYS A 305 -26.23 -12.14 -22.19
C LYS A 305 -24.87 -12.21 -22.87
N PRO A 306 -23.78 -11.81 -22.19
CA PRO A 306 -22.43 -12.03 -22.72
C PRO A 306 -22.15 -13.54 -22.77
N TYR A 307 -21.37 -13.96 -23.77
CA TYR A 307 -20.86 -15.32 -23.85
C TYR A 307 -19.41 -15.27 -24.33
N ASP A 308 -18.58 -16.18 -23.83
CA ASP A 308 -17.18 -16.30 -24.23
C ASP A 308 -16.97 -17.50 -25.15
N LEU A 309 -15.98 -17.38 -26.05
CA LEU A 309 -15.59 -18.49 -26.91
C LEU A 309 -14.71 -19.46 -26.11
N PRO A 310 -15.17 -20.71 -25.89
CA PRO A 310 -14.44 -21.67 -25.08
C PRO A 310 -13.07 -21.96 -25.70
N ASN A 311 -12.05 -22.13 -24.85
CA ASN A 311 -10.64 -22.35 -25.22
C ASN A 311 -9.91 -21.18 -25.90
N ILE A 312 -10.58 -20.06 -26.20
CA ILE A 312 -9.95 -18.85 -26.75
C ILE A 312 -9.88 -17.77 -25.67
N ASN A 313 -11.03 -17.44 -25.08
CA ASN A 313 -11.14 -16.31 -24.14
C ASN A 313 -10.92 -16.73 -22.67
N ASP A 314 -11.06 -18.01 -22.35
CA ASP A 314 -10.87 -18.52 -20.97
C ASP A 314 -9.43 -18.34 -20.45
N VAL A 315 -8.46 -18.17 -21.34
CA VAL A 315 -7.05 -18.03 -20.99
C VAL A 315 -6.71 -16.57 -20.69
N HIS A 316 -6.71 -16.20 -19.41
CA HIS A 316 -6.33 -14.86 -18.98
C HIS A 316 -4.80 -14.67 -18.99
N ILE A 317 -4.30 -13.80 -19.88
CA ILE A 317 -2.88 -13.41 -19.93
C ILE A 317 -2.71 -12.03 -19.28
N PRO A 318 -2.22 -11.93 -18.02
CA PRO A 318 -2.04 -10.64 -17.39
C PRO A 318 -0.91 -9.85 -18.06
N VAL A 319 -1.18 -8.59 -18.38
CA VAL A 319 -0.18 -7.67 -18.95
C VAL A 319 0.35 -6.76 -17.86
N LYS A 320 1.68 -6.69 -17.73
CA LYS A 320 2.31 -5.71 -16.85
C LYS A 320 2.26 -4.33 -17.51
N GLU A 321 1.64 -3.36 -16.86
CA GLU A 321 1.66 -1.97 -17.30
C GLU A 321 3.10 -1.46 -17.47
N VAL A 322 3.45 -1.05 -18.69
CA VAL A 322 4.77 -0.51 -19.02
C VAL A 322 4.72 1.02 -18.94
N LYS A 323 5.15 1.57 -17.80
CA LYS A 323 5.35 3.01 -17.65
C LYS A 323 6.54 3.50 -18.47
N LEU A 324 6.49 4.76 -18.90
CA LEU A 324 7.62 5.44 -19.55
C LEU A 324 8.86 5.41 -18.65
N ARG A 325 10.01 5.03 -19.22
CA ARG A 325 11.29 4.94 -18.50
C ARG A 325 12.23 6.06 -18.96
N HIS A 326 12.49 7.01 -18.07
CA HIS A 326 13.43 8.12 -18.30
C HIS A 326 14.79 7.90 -17.59
N THR A 327 15.13 6.66 -17.25
CA THR A 327 16.35 6.36 -16.48
C THR A 327 17.61 6.50 -17.36
N PRO A 328 18.58 7.36 -17.01
CA PRO A 328 19.82 7.49 -17.76
C PRO A 328 20.74 6.27 -17.55
N LYS A 329 21.59 5.98 -18.54
CA LYS A 329 22.62 4.93 -18.43
C LYS A 329 23.85 5.45 -17.70
N ASN A 330 24.42 4.65 -16.80
CA ASN A 330 25.69 4.96 -16.17
C ASN A 330 26.89 4.79 -17.14
N VAL A 331 27.53 5.90 -17.49
CA VAL A 331 28.68 5.99 -18.40
C VAL A 331 30.02 6.25 -17.69
N LYS A 332 30.08 6.19 -16.36
CA LYS A 332 31.33 6.45 -15.63
C LYS A 332 32.36 5.33 -15.83
N GLY A 333 33.63 5.67 -15.63
CA GLY A 333 34.76 4.77 -15.89
C GLY A 333 34.97 4.61 -17.40
N ARG A 334 35.05 3.36 -17.86
CA ARG A 334 35.23 3.01 -19.28
C ARG A 334 33.94 2.43 -19.90
N LYS A 335 32.76 2.93 -19.50
CA LYS A 335 31.45 2.47 -20.01
C LYS A 335 30.97 3.36 -21.15
N ARG A 336 30.58 2.76 -22.29
CA ARG A 336 30.07 3.49 -23.46
C ARG A 336 28.64 4.04 -23.25
N PRO A 337 28.30 5.20 -23.85
CA PRO A 337 26.95 5.75 -23.84
C PRO A 337 25.91 4.81 -24.46
N PRO A 338 24.61 5.03 -24.24
CA PRO A 338 23.57 4.28 -24.94
C PRO A 338 23.67 4.56 -26.45
N ARG A 339 23.40 3.53 -27.26
CA ARG A 339 23.32 3.69 -28.72
C ARG A 339 22.01 4.38 -29.07
N LEU A 340 22.05 5.37 -29.94
CA LEU A 340 20.86 5.97 -30.52
C LEU A 340 20.13 4.89 -31.35
N SER A 341 18.89 4.58 -30.98
CA SER A 341 18.09 3.52 -31.60
C SER A 341 16.61 3.90 -31.62
N LYS A 342 15.91 3.47 -32.67
CA LYS A 342 14.44 3.62 -32.82
C LYS A 342 13.69 2.28 -32.58
N THR A 343 14.36 1.25 -32.08
CA THR A 343 13.81 -0.12 -32.04
C THR A 343 12.63 -0.30 -31.08
N LYS A 344 11.61 -1.05 -31.52
CA LYS A 344 10.45 -1.48 -30.72
C LYS A 344 10.70 -2.86 -30.08
N LEU A 345 9.94 -3.16 -29.02
CA LEU A 345 10.15 -4.23 -28.02
C LEU A 345 10.16 -5.69 -28.55
N PHE A 346 9.88 -5.98 -29.82
CA PHE A 346 9.60 -7.33 -30.32
C PHE A 346 10.83 -8.26 -30.51
N ASN A 347 12.04 -7.81 -30.15
CA ASN A 347 13.28 -8.46 -30.59
C ASN A 347 14.00 -9.34 -29.54
N HIS A 348 13.37 -9.70 -28.43
CA HIS A 348 14.08 -10.51 -27.40
C HIS A 348 14.24 -12.01 -27.73
N HIS A 349 13.57 -12.53 -28.77
CA HIS A 349 13.68 -13.94 -29.19
C HIS A 349 14.08 -14.16 -30.67
N MET A 350 14.35 -13.11 -31.44
CA MET A 350 14.47 -13.21 -32.91
C MET A 350 15.72 -12.50 -33.45
N TYR A 351 16.85 -13.20 -33.42
CA TYR A 351 17.95 -12.95 -34.37
C TYR A 351 18.43 -14.24 -35.04
N GLU A 352 17.73 -15.37 -34.87
CA GLU A 352 18.09 -16.64 -35.53
C GLU A 352 17.60 -16.76 -36.97
N VAL A 353 16.59 -15.99 -37.40
CA VAL A 353 16.02 -16.15 -38.76
C VAL A 353 16.80 -15.42 -39.86
N PHE A 354 17.77 -14.55 -39.52
CA PHE A 354 18.51 -13.76 -40.54
C PHE A 354 20.03 -13.97 -40.56
N SER A 355 20.60 -14.86 -39.75
CA SER A 355 22.07 -15.04 -39.67
C SER A 355 22.62 -16.40 -40.11
N THR A 356 21.77 -17.37 -40.45
CA THR A 356 22.25 -18.54 -41.20
C THR A 356 22.36 -18.17 -42.68
N TYR A 357 23.59 -18.14 -43.19
CA TYR A 357 24.02 -17.91 -44.59
C TYR A 357 24.70 -16.58 -44.92
N VAL A 358 25.68 -16.18 -44.12
CA VAL A 358 26.87 -15.50 -44.66
C VAL A 358 28.12 -16.13 -44.04
N ASN A 359 28.47 -17.36 -44.48
CA ASN A 359 29.82 -17.69 -44.97
C ASN A 359 30.10 -19.19 -45.12
N ARG A 360 30.73 -19.50 -46.26
CA ARG A 360 31.61 -20.65 -46.58
C ARG A 360 30.95 -22.02 -46.76
N GLN A 361 30.82 -22.46 -48.00
CA GLN A 361 31.82 -23.27 -48.70
C GLN A 361 31.36 -23.46 -50.15
N ASN A 362 32.29 -23.39 -51.10
CA ASN A 362 32.09 -23.89 -52.45
C ASN A 362 31.65 -25.36 -52.36
N ASN A 363 30.51 -25.70 -52.96
CA ASN A 363 30.27 -26.91 -53.76
C ASN A 363 28.79 -26.92 -54.15
N GLY A 364 28.52 -27.00 -55.44
CA GLY A 364 27.19 -26.97 -56.01
C GLY A 364 26.33 -28.11 -55.47
N VAL A 365 25.23 -27.77 -54.81
CA VAL A 365 24.09 -28.66 -54.58
C VAL A 365 22.83 -27.80 -54.62
N GLU A 366 21.96 -28.08 -55.59
CA GLU A 366 20.61 -27.51 -55.70
C GLU A 366 19.83 -27.74 -54.40
N ARG A 367 19.16 -26.69 -53.90
CA ARG A 367 18.28 -26.79 -52.74
C ARG A 367 16.83 -26.84 -53.20
N LYS A 368 16.21 -28.02 -53.05
CA LYS A 368 14.75 -28.14 -53.02
C LYS A 368 14.23 -27.54 -51.72
N ASN A 369 13.33 -26.56 -51.86
CA ASN A 369 12.60 -25.92 -50.77
C ASN A 369 11.71 -26.95 -50.05
N LEU A 370 12.06 -27.28 -48.81
CA LEU A 370 11.17 -27.91 -47.84
C LEU A 370 10.82 -26.87 -46.80
N PHE A 371 9.71 -26.16 -46.98
CA PHE A 371 8.82 -25.63 -45.94
C PHE A 371 7.60 -25.02 -46.62
N LYS A 372 6.67 -25.89 -47.01
CA LYS A 372 5.27 -25.52 -47.21
C LYS A 372 4.61 -25.53 -45.83
N GLY A 373 3.88 -24.46 -45.50
CA GLY A 373 2.87 -24.48 -44.44
C GLY A 373 3.27 -23.78 -43.15
N LEU A 374 3.10 -22.46 -43.12
CA LEU A 374 2.67 -21.70 -41.94
C LEU A 374 2.22 -20.32 -42.44
N HIS A 375 0.98 -20.28 -42.93
CA HIS A 375 0.31 -19.04 -43.35
C HIS A 375 -0.32 -18.43 -42.10
N ILE A 376 0.27 -17.35 -41.57
CA ILE A 376 -0.37 -16.53 -40.54
C ILE A 376 -1.29 -15.54 -41.27
N PRO A 377 -2.60 -15.47 -40.96
CA PRO A 377 -3.54 -14.59 -41.65
C PRO A 377 -3.25 -13.11 -41.37
N GLN A 378 -3.37 -12.27 -42.41
CA GLN A 378 -3.08 -10.83 -42.44
C GLN A 378 -3.91 -9.96 -41.48
N TYR A 379 -4.88 -10.52 -40.76
CA TYR A 379 -5.77 -9.77 -39.86
C TYR A 379 -5.10 -9.22 -38.60
N ALA A 380 -3.95 -9.76 -38.17
CA ALA A 380 -3.21 -9.27 -37.01
C ALA A 380 -2.49 -7.92 -37.24
N LEU A 381 -2.46 -7.40 -38.47
CA LEU A 381 -1.75 -6.16 -38.83
C LEU A 381 -2.65 -4.92 -38.95
N GLN A 382 -3.97 -5.05 -38.79
CA GLN A 382 -4.90 -3.95 -39.06
C GLN A 382 -5.34 -3.11 -37.85
N GLN A 383 -4.99 -3.48 -36.61
CA GLN A 383 -5.52 -2.79 -35.42
C GLN A 383 -4.67 -1.64 -34.86
N PHE A 384 -3.57 -1.24 -35.51
CA PHE A 384 -2.80 -0.05 -35.08
C PHE A 384 -2.81 1.04 -36.15
N LYS A 385 -3.97 1.69 -36.33
CA LYS A 385 -4.01 3.05 -36.89
C LYS A 385 -3.78 4.03 -35.75
N ILE A 386 -2.56 4.56 -35.68
CA ILE A 386 -2.26 5.77 -34.92
C ILE A 386 -2.81 6.93 -35.76
N THR A 387 -3.98 7.44 -35.41
CA THR A 387 -4.35 8.81 -35.79
C THR A 387 -3.70 9.78 -34.81
N ASP A 388 -3.29 10.92 -35.34
CA ASP A 388 -2.86 12.15 -34.66
C ASP A 388 -1.39 12.24 -34.24
N LEU A 389 -0.55 12.47 -35.26
CA LEU A 389 0.69 13.25 -35.14
C LEU A 389 0.67 14.37 -36.18
N GLN A 390 -0.16 15.38 -35.93
CA GLN A 390 0.03 16.73 -36.46
C GLN A 390 0.09 17.68 -35.26
N ASN A 391 1.06 18.59 -35.27
CA ASN A 391 1.35 19.63 -34.28
C ASN A 391 2.26 19.24 -33.11
N ILE A 392 3.56 19.14 -33.37
CA ILE A 392 4.58 19.66 -32.45
C ILE A 392 5.67 20.33 -33.30
N GLU A 393 5.53 21.64 -33.50
CA GLU A 393 6.68 22.53 -33.71
C GLU A 393 7.33 22.84 -32.35
N TYR A 394 8.65 23.08 -32.42
CA TYR A 394 9.64 23.41 -31.38
C TYR A 394 10.40 22.24 -30.73
#